data_AF-A0A1R0KD68-F1
#
_entry.id   AF-A0A1R0KD68-F1
#
_cell.length_a   1.000
_cell.length_b   1.000
_cell.length_c   1.000
_cell.angle_alpha   90.00
_cell.angle_beta   90.00
_cell.angle_gamma   90.00
#
_symmetry.space_group_name_H-M   'P 1'
#
loop_
_entity.id
_entity.type
_entity.pdbx_description
1 polymer ?
#
loop_
_entity_poly.entity_id
_entity_poly.type
_entity_poly.pdbx_seq_one_letter_code
_entity_poly.pdbx_strand_id
1 'polypeptide(L)'
;AVKDPVTAAILGGMDPQQAIVAGGGAMLGNSQGVPWNGAYIVASGNLLADFRANAAAEAQGRLQTARLYNMTDDPGVKAMLQFNLARDTVHQKQWLAAIEELEADGLESAIVPDALFDEENQEHNNTVWRLSDGTDGANGDWSFRGEEIEYLTDPQPLGGPGTAPKPDPALYGTYSPVQDAVGTVKGKAKSVKNKASAKTNGPKS
;
A
#
# COMPACT_ATOMS: atom_id res chain seq x y z
N ALA A 1 -8.88 -46.80 3.56
CA ALA A 1 -8.34 -46.02 4.71
C ALA A 1 -6.83 -46.20 4.75
N VAL A 2 -6.08 -45.13 5.04
CA VAL A 2 -4.62 -45.17 5.22
C VAL A 2 -4.31 -45.99 6.47
N LYS A 3 -3.37 -46.95 6.38
CA LYS A 3 -3.09 -47.90 7.46
C LYS A 3 -2.08 -47.39 8.50
N ASP A 4 -1.21 -46.46 8.08
CA ASP A 4 -0.15 -45.89 8.92
C ASP A 4 -0.53 -44.47 9.39
N PRO A 5 -0.61 -44.21 10.72
CA PRO A 5 -0.90 -42.89 11.25
C PRO A 5 0.05 -41.78 10.80
N VAL A 6 1.33 -42.07 10.55
CA VAL A 6 2.31 -41.07 10.06
C VAL A 6 1.96 -40.67 8.63
N THR A 7 1.72 -41.66 7.76
CA THR A 7 1.24 -41.42 6.39
C THR A 7 -0.09 -40.67 6.37
N ALA A 8 -1.00 -40.95 7.31
CA ALA A 8 -2.27 -40.24 7.41
C ALA A 8 -2.08 -38.76 7.78
N ALA A 9 -1.15 -38.45 8.68
CA ALA A 9 -0.81 -37.07 9.03
C ALA A 9 -0.18 -36.31 7.85
N ILE A 10 0.71 -36.94 7.10
CA ILE A 10 1.30 -36.36 5.88
C ILE A 10 0.19 -36.05 4.87
N LEU A 11 -0.66 -37.03 4.54
CA LEU A 11 -1.77 -36.84 3.59
C LEU A 11 -2.76 -35.77 4.06
N GLY A 12 -2.98 -35.64 5.37
CA GLY A 12 -3.84 -34.60 5.94
C GLY A 12 -3.26 -33.19 5.84
N GLY A 13 -1.94 -33.04 5.70
CA GLY A 13 -1.26 -31.75 5.53
C GLY A 13 -0.90 -31.37 4.09
N MET A 14 -1.05 -32.29 3.13
CA MET A 14 -0.78 -32.03 1.72
C MET A 14 -1.90 -31.22 1.06
N ASP A 15 -1.55 -30.47 0.01
CA ASP A 15 -2.54 -29.98 -0.96
C ASP A 15 -3.02 -31.16 -1.83
N PRO A 16 -4.30 -31.58 -1.76
CA PRO A 16 -4.82 -32.71 -2.54
C PRO A 16 -4.68 -32.51 -4.06
N GLN A 17 -4.60 -31.26 -4.53
CA GLN A 17 -4.43 -30.96 -5.94
C GLN A 17 -3.08 -31.44 -6.47
N GLN A 18 -2.03 -31.52 -5.63
CA GLN A 18 -0.74 -32.09 -6.04
C GLN A 18 -0.89 -33.55 -6.49
N ALA A 19 -1.71 -34.34 -5.79
CA ALA A 19 -1.93 -35.75 -6.13
C ALA A 19 -2.94 -35.93 -7.27
N ILE A 20 -4.04 -35.17 -7.27
CA ILE A 20 -5.18 -35.39 -8.17
C ILE A 20 -4.98 -34.71 -9.53
N VAL A 21 -4.48 -33.47 -9.54
CA VAL A 21 -4.39 -32.62 -10.74
C VAL A 21 -2.99 -32.68 -11.33
N ALA A 22 -1.97 -32.49 -10.49
CA ALA A 22 -0.59 -32.34 -10.94
C ALA A 22 0.19 -33.66 -11.07
N GLY A 23 -0.39 -34.80 -10.68
CA GLY A 23 0.28 -36.10 -10.72
C GLY A 23 1.58 -36.17 -9.89
N GLY A 24 1.65 -35.42 -8.79
CA GLY A 24 2.83 -35.27 -7.93
C GLY A 24 3.77 -34.11 -8.31
N GLY A 25 3.43 -33.33 -9.35
CA GLY A 25 4.21 -32.17 -9.78
C GLY A 25 3.91 -30.88 -9.02
N ALA A 26 4.78 -29.87 -9.22
CA ALA A 26 4.54 -28.50 -8.77
C ALA A 26 3.42 -27.83 -9.60
N MET A 27 2.74 -26.86 -8.99
CA MET A 27 1.67 -26.09 -9.63
C MET A 27 1.99 -24.59 -9.58
N LEU A 28 1.43 -23.83 -10.52
CA LEU A 28 1.48 -22.35 -10.53
C LEU A 28 0.45 -21.75 -9.55
N GLY A 29 0.54 -22.13 -8.29
CA GLY A 29 -0.33 -21.64 -7.21
C GLY A 29 0.43 -21.50 -5.90
N ASN A 30 -0.13 -20.73 -4.97
CA ASN A 30 0.44 -20.61 -3.64
C ASN A 30 0.13 -21.85 -2.77
N SER A 31 0.64 -21.86 -1.54
CA SER A 31 0.46 -22.97 -0.58
C SER A 31 -0.99 -23.18 -0.10
N GLN A 32 -1.95 -22.37 -0.56
CA GLN A 32 -3.39 -22.49 -0.29
C GLN A 32 -4.19 -22.80 -1.56
N GLY A 33 -3.52 -23.12 -2.67
CA GLY A 33 -4.16 -23.48 -3.93
C GLY A 33 -4.71 -22.29 -4.72
N VAL A 34 -4.40 -21.04 -4.34
CA VAL A 34 -4.78 -19.86 -5.15
C VAL A 34 -3.84 -19.78 -6.34
N PRO A 35 -4.35 -19.78 -7.59
CA PRO A 35 -3.52 -19.66 -8.78
C PRO A 35 -2.75 -18.34 -8.79
N TRP A 36 -1.49 -18.42 -9.20
CA TRP A 36 -0.73 -17.23 -9.55
C TRP A 36 -1.45 -16.49 -10.69
N ASN A 37 -1.45 -15.17 -10.64
CA ASN A 37 -2.03 -14.34 -11.70
C ASN A 37 -1.26 -13.01 -11.83
N GLY A 38 -1.49 -12.32 -12.94
CA GLY A 38 -0.78 -11.08 -13.28
C GLY A 38 -1.02 -9.90 -12.34
N ALA A 39 -2.00 -9.94 -11.44
CA ALA A 39 -2.24 -8.85 -10.50
C ALA A 39 -1.13 -8.72 -9.43
N TYR A 40 -0.22 -9.70 -9.32
CA TYR A 40 0.97 -9.61 -8.46
C TYR A 40 2.13 -8.85 -9.11
N ILE A 41 2.01 -8.44 -10.38
CA ILE A 41 3.05 -7.70 -11.09
C ILE A 41 2.82 -6.19 -10.88
N VAL A 42 3.87 -5.48 -10.48
CA VAL A 42 3.92 -4.02 -10.44
C VAL A 42 4.84 -3.54 -11.56
N ALA A 43 4.28 -2.72 -12.46
CA ALA A 43 5.00 -2.08 -13.55
C ALA A 43 4.25 -0.79 -13.92
N SER A 44 4.56 0.29 -13.22
CA SER A 44 3.86 1.57 -13.35
C SER A 44 4.40 2.43 -14.50
N GLY A 45 5.65 2.19 -14.92
CA GLY A 45 6.35 3.03 -15.89
C GLY A 45 7.11 4.20 -15.27
N ASN A 46 7.05 4.38 -13.95
CA ASN A 46 7.97 5.23 -13.21
C ASN A 46 9.07 4.36 -12.56
N LEU A 47 10.33 4.64 -12.87
CA LEU A 47 11.45 3.79 -12.46
C LEU A 47 11.65 3.79 -10.94
N LEU A 48 11.57 4.94 -10.28
CA LEU A 48 11.77 5.01 -8.83
C LEU A 48 10.68 4.24 -8.06
N ALA A 49 9.41 4.43 -8.45
CA ALA A 49 8.29 3.69 -7.86
C ALA A 49 8.44 2.17 -8.08
N ASP A 50 8.78 1.75 -9.29
CA ASP A 50 8.94 0.34 -9.64
C ASP A 50 10.16 -0.28 -8.95
N PHE A 51 11.29 0.45 -8.81
CA PHE A 51 12.47 -0.04 -8.11
C PHE A 51 12.23 -0.20 -6.60
N ARG A 52 11.45 0.70 -5.98
CA ARG A 52 11.01 0.55 -4.59
C ARG A 52 10.11 -0.68 -4.42
N ALA A 53 9.20 -0.91 -5.35
CA ALA A 53 8.38 -2.12 -5.37
C ALA A 53 9.23 -3.40 -5.52
N ASN A 54 10.24 -3.38 -6.40
CA ASN A 54 11.17 -4.49 -6.59
C ASN A 54 12.00 -4.76 -5.33
N ALA A 55 12.56 -3.73 -4.69
CA ALA A 55 13.30 -3.86 -3.43
C ALA A 55 12.41 -4.46 -2.33
N ALA A 56 11.15 -4.02 -2.21
CA ALA A 56 10.19 -4.57 -1.27
C ALA A 56 9.86 -6.05 -1.59
N ALA A 57 9.68 -6.40 -2.86
CA ALA A 57 9.41 -7.77 -3.29
C ALA A 57 10.57 -8.72 -2.92
N GLU A 58 11.81 -8.32 -3.19
CA GLU A 58 13.01 -9.08 -2.82
C GLU A 58 13.18 -9.18 -1.30
N ALA A 59 12.83 -8.15 -0.54
CA ALA A 59 12.84 -8.20 0.92
C ALA A 59 11.82 -9.20 1.49
N GLN A 60 10.59 -9.20 0.95
CA GLN A 60 9.54 -10.15 1.34
C GLN A 60 9.89 -11.58 0.93
N GLY A 61 10.42 -11.78 -0.29
CA GLY A 61 10.91 -13.07 -0.78
C GLY A 61 11.98 -13.63 0.14
N ARG A 62 12.99 -12.82 0.48
CA ARG A 62 14.07 -13.21 1.39
C ARG A 62 13.58 -13.58 2.78
N LEU A 63 12.62 -12.84 3.33
CA LEU A 63 11.98 -13.15 4.62
C LEU A 63 11.28 -14.52 4.59
N GLN A 64 10.54 -14.81 3.52
CA GLN A 64 9.86 -16.10 3.34
C GLN A 64 10.87 -17.24 3.18
N THR A 65 11.92 -17.07 2.37
CA THR A 65 13.02 -18.03 2.22
C THR A 65 13.70 -18.33 3.56
N ALA A 66 13.94 -17.31 4.40
CA ALA A 66 14.52 -17.50 5.73
C ALA A 66 13.59 -18.28 6.68
N ARG A 67 12.28 -18.09 6.57
CA ARG A 67 11.29 -18.90 7.32
C ARG A 67 11.31 -20.35 6.85
N LEU A 68 11.29 -20.59 5.53
CA LEU A 68 11.36 -21.93 4.94
C LEU A 68 12.63 -22.68 5.35
N TYR A 69 13.76 -21.99 5.45
CA TYR A 69 15.02 -22.59 5.89
C TYR A 69 14.91 -23.22 7.30
N ASN A 70 14.10 -22.62 8.18
CA ASN A 70 13.85 -23.11 9.53
C ASN A 70 12.66 -24.08 9.63
N MET A 71 11.99 -24.40 8.51
CA MET A 71 10.86 -25.33 8.44
C MET A 71 11.25 -26.71 7.89
N THR A 72 12.53 -26.93 7.58
CA THR A 72 13.03 -28.18 7.02
C THR A 72 14.38 -28.54 7.66
N ASP A 73 14.71 -29.82 7.68
CA ASP A 73 16.04 -30.33 8.03
C ASP A 73 16.74 -31.02 6.86
N ASP A 74 16.12 -31.05 5.69
CA ASP A 74 16.73 -31.62 4.49
C ASP A 74 17.94 -30.77 4.05
N PRO A 75 19.15 -31.36 3.96
CA PRO A 75 20.37 -30.61 3.64
C PRO A 75 20.38 -30.10 2.20
N GLY A 76 19.74 -30.80 1.26
CA GLY A 76 19.63 -30.37 -0.14
C GLY A 76 18.70 -29.17 -0.28
N VAL A 77 17.54 -29.20 0.38
CA VAL A 77 16.61 -28.06 0.42
C VAL A 77 17.28 -26.86 1.09
N LYS A 78 17.99 -27.06 2.21
CA LYS A 78 18.74 -25.99 2.87
C LYS A 78 19.81 -25.38 1.98
N ALA A 79 20.57 -26.18 1.23
CA ALA A 79 21.58 -25.68 0.30
C ALA A 79 20.98 -24.79 -0.80
N MET A 80 19.83 -25.19 -1.36
CA MET A 80 19.10 -24.38 -2.34
C MET A 80 18.59 -23.07 -1.72
N LEU A 81 18.00 -23.11 -0.52
CA LEU A 81 17.51 -21.91 0.15
C LEU A 81 18.65 -20.95 0.54
N GLN A 82 19.82 -21.46 0.92
CA GLN A 82 21.02 -20.64 1.16
C GLN A 82 21.48 -19.90 -0.09
N PHE A 83 21.45 -20.58 -1.25
CA PHE A 83 21.74 -19.94 -2.52
C PHE A 83 20.74 -18.83 -2.83
N ASN A 84 19.44 -19.09 -2.68
CA ASN A 84 18.39 -18.08 -2.91
C ASN A 84 18.57 -16.87 -1.97
N LEU A 85 18.81 -17.09 -0.68
CA LEU A 85 19.08 -16.00 0.28
C LEU A 85 20.26 -15.11 -0.14
N ALA A 86 21.31 -15.71 -0.71
CA ALA A 86 22.47 -14.96 -1.21
C ALA A 86 22.12 -14.16 -2.47
N ARG A 87 21.30 -14.72 -3.37
CA ARG A 87 20.80 -14.02 -4.56
C ARG A 87 19.87 -12.86 -4.22
N ASP A 88 18.93 -13.07 -3.31
CA ASP A 88 18.03 -12.02 -2.82
C ASP A 88 18.82 -10.86 -2.18
N THR A 89 19.93 -11.15 -1.50
CA THR A 89 20.85 -10.10 -1.01
C THR A 89 21.45 -9.29 -2.15
N VAL A 90 21.84 -9.92 -3.26
CA VAL A 90 22.36 -9.19 -4.43
C VAL A 90 21.27 -8.37 -5.09
N HIS A 91 20.07 -8.92 -5.27
CA HIS A 91 18.97 -8.20 -5.90
C HIS A 91 18.54 -6.98 -5.09
N GLN A 92 18.42 -7.11 -3.76
CA GLN A 92 18.14 -5.95 -2.89
C GLN A 92 19.21 -4.86 -3.03
N LYS A 93 20.49 -5.23 -3.00
CA LYS A 93 21.59 -4.27 -3.20
C LYS A 93 21.50 -3.59 -4.57
N GLN A 94 21.19 -4.34 -5.62
CA GLN A 94 21.05 -3.81 -6.96
C GLN A 94 19.93 -2.77 -7.05
N TRP A 95 18.74 -3.08 -6.50
CA TRP A 95 17.62 -2.14 -6.54
C TRP A 95 17.87 -0.89 -5.70
N LEU A 96 18.48 -1.05 -4.52
CA LEU A 96 18.85 0.09 -3.68
C LEU A 96 19.89 0.98 -4.35
N ALA A 97 20.92 0.40 -4.98
CA ALA A 97 21.92 1.16 -5.73
C ALA A 97 21.29 1.88 -6.94
N ALA A 98 20.35 1.25 -7.65
CA ALA A 98 19.65 1.89 -8.77
C ALA A 98 18.75 3.04 -8.32
N ILE A 99 18.15 2.95 -7.12
CA ILE A 99 17.40 4.07 -6.51
C ILE A 99 18.36 5.24 -6.20
N GLU A 100 19.50 4.94 -5.55
CA GLU A 100 20.52 5.95 -5.25
C GLU A 100 21.06 6.61 -6.53
N GLU A 101 21.22 5.86 -7.63
CA GLU A 101 21.66 6.37 -8.93
C GLU A 101 20.62 7.31 -9.56
N LEU A 102 19.33 6.96 -9.55
CA LEU A 102 18.27 7.86 -10.05
C LEU A 102 18.25 9.20 -9.31
N GLU A 103 18.42 9.16 -7.98
CA GLU A 103 18.47 10.37 -7.15
C GLU A 103 19.76 11.18 -7.40
N ALA A 104 20.91 10.51 -7.53
CA ALA A 104 22.21 11.16 -7.78
C ALA A 104 22.29 11.82 -9.17
N ASP A 105 21.66 11.21 -10.19
CA ASP A 105 21.58 11.75 -11.55
C ASP A 105 20.54 12.87 -11.68
N GLY A 106 19.78 13.15 -10.61
CA GLY A 106 18.72 14.16 -10.61
C GLY A 106 17.56 13.80 -11.54
N LEU A 107 17.37 12.52 -11.83
CA LEU A 107 16.26 12.02 -12.64
C LEU A 107 14.98 11.89 -11.82
N GLU A 108 15.13 11.64 -10.52
CA GLU A 108 14.04 11.53 -9.55
C GLU A 108 14.49 12.14 -8.21
N SER A 109 13.53 12.48 -7.35
CA SER A 109 13.80 12.88 -5.96
C SER A 109 13.31 11.82 -4.97
N ALA A 110 13.44 12.08 -3.67
CA ALA A 110 13.03 11.11 -2.64
C ALA A 110 11.52 10.80 -2.66
N ILE A 111 10.67 11.70 -3.17
CA ILE A 111 9.21 11.52 -3.22
C ILE A 111 8.78 11.40 -4.68
N VAL A 112 7.86 10.46 -4.95
CA VAL A 112 7.49 10.06 -6.32
C VAL A 112 5.97 10.16 -6.54
N PRO A 113 5.50 10.76 -7.66
CA PRO A 113 6.26 11.69 -8.51
C PRO A 113 6.44 13.05 -7.80
N ASP A 114 7.51 13.77 -8.12
CA ASP A 114 7.75 15.12 -7.61
C ASP A 114 7.15 16.24 -8.45
N ALA A 115 6.63 15.91 -9.64
CA ALA A 115 6.08 16.86 -10.60
C ALA A 115 4.84 17.65 -10.12
N LEU A 116 4.30 17.35 -8.94
CA LEU A 116 3.09 17.99 -8.40
C LEU A 116 3.30 18.68 -7.04
N PHE A 117 4.54 18.94 -6.62
CA PHE A 117 4.77 19.64 -5.35
C PHE A 117 4.17 21.04 -5.32
N ASP A 118 4.14 21.76 -6.45
CA ASP A 118 3.53 23.10 -6.46
C ASP A 118 1.99 23.06 -6.40
N GLU A 119 1.38 21.92 -6.74
CA GLU A 119 -0.06 21.71 -6.81
C GLU A 119 -0.66 21.00 -5.59
N GLU A 120 0.13 20.21 -4.86
CA GLU A 120 -0.35 19.51 -3.68
C GLU A 120 -0.68 20.46 -2.52
N ASN A 121 -1.48 19.99 -1.57
CA ASN A 121 -1.82 20.82 -0.42
C ASN A 121 -0.65 20.91 0.56
N GLN A 122 0.12 21.99 0.42
CA GLN A 122 1.27 22.33 1.27
C GLN A 122 0.93 22.51 2.75
N GLU A 123 -0.34 22.70 3.12
CA GLU A 123 -0.76 22.72 4.54
C GLU A 123 -0.72 21.33 5.18
N HIS A 124 -0.74 20.27 4.39
CA HIS A 124 -0.93 18.90 4.88
C HIS A 124 0.16 17.92 4.48
N ASN A 125 1.11 18.31 3.63
CA ASN A 125 2.19 17.41 3.17
C ASN A 125 3.28 17.15 4.23
N ASN A 126 3.27 17.87 5.35
CA ASN A 126 4.19 17.68 6.48
C ASN A 126 3.48 17.30 7.79
N THR A 127 2.22 16.84 7.76
CA THR A 127 1.47 16.51 8.99
C THR A 127 1.16 15.01 9.11
N VAL A 128 1.37 14.43 10.29
CA VAL A 128 0.89 13.09 10.64
C VAL A 128 -0.22 13.19 11.67
N TRP A 129 -1.33 12.53 11.38
CA TRP A 129 -2.56 12.70 12.14
C TRP A 129 -2.73 11.55 13.13
N ARG A 130 -2.98 11.87 14.40
CA ARG A 130 -3.36 10.88 15.40
C ARG A 130 -4.76 10.33 15.11
N LEU A 131 -4.81 9.18 14.44
CA LEU A 131 -6.05 8.48 14.11
C LEU A 131 -6.30 7.24 14.98
N SER A 132 -5.53 7.08 16.04
CA SER A 132 -5.68 6.06 17.08
C SER A 132 -5.57 6.72 18.47
N ASP A 133 -6.22 6.13 19.47
CA ASP A 133 -6.18 6.58 20.86
C ASP A 133 -4.83 6.35 21.56
N GLY A 134 -3.91 5.61 20.94
CA GLY A 134 -2.54 5.47 21.43
C GLY A 134 -1.80 6.80 21.58
N THR A 135 -0.91 6.88 22.57
CA THR A 135 -0.15 8.10 22.90
C THR A 135 1.24 8.15 22.28
N ASP A 136 1.76 7.01 21.82
CA ASP A 136 3.17 6.86 21.45
C ASP A 136 3.52 7.43 20.08
N GLY A 137 2.51 7.76 19.25
CA GLY A 137 2.74 8.30 17.90
C GLY A 137 3.56 9.60 17.89
N ALA A 138 3.44 10.43 18.93
CA ALA A 138 4.20 11.67 19.08
C ALA A 138 5.68 11.45 19.45
N ASN A 139 6.04 10.24 19.88
CA ASN A 139 7.39 9.91 20.36
C ASN A 139 8.28 9.34 19.23
N GLY A 140 7.80 9.33 17.99
CA GLY A 140 8.53 8.77 16.86
C GLY A 140 9.67 9.67 16.40
N ASP A 141 10.89 9.12 16.26
CA ASP A 141 12.06 9.85 15.74
C ASP A 141 11.83 10.49 14.34
N TRP A 142 10.87 9.97 13.58
CA TRP A 142 10.50 10.46 12.25
C TRP A 142 9.85 11.85 12.25
N SER A 143 9.28 12.31 13.37
CA SER A 143 8.78 13.69 13.51
C SER A 143 9.87 14.70 13.90
N PHE A 144 11.11 14.25 14.14
CA PHE A 144 12.19 15.09 14.67
C PHE A 144 13.45 15.13 13.79
N ARG A 145 13.45 14.49 12.62
CA ARG A 145 14.63 14.40 11.73
C ARG A 145 14.36 15.03 10.36
N GLY A 146 14.98 16.19 10.11
CA GLY A 146 15.03 16.81 8.78
C GLY A 146 13.97 17.88 8.55
N GLU A 147 13.16 17.71 7.49
CA GLU A 147 11.98 18.53 7.26
C GLU A 147 10.95 18.27 8.37
N GLU A 148 10.41 19.34 8.95
CA GLU A 148 9.67 19.31 10.20
C GLU A 148 8.29 18.65 10.00
N ILE A 149 8.23 17.32 10.13
CA ILE A 149 6.96 16.57 10.13
C ILE A 149 6.26 16.82 11.47
N GLU A 150 5.14 17.53 11.44
CA GLU A 150 4.31 17.84 12.61
C GLU A 150 3.39 16.66 12.97
N TYR A 151 3.30 16.33 14.26
CA TYR A 151 2.32 15.36 14.77
C TYR A 151 1.08 16.03 15.35
N LEU A 152 -0.06 15.88 14.67
CA LEU A 152 -1.34 16.43 15.11
C LEU A 152 -2.03 15.48 16.10
N THR A 153 -2.11 15.90 17.36
CA THR A 153 -2.70 15.10 18.45
C THR A 153 -4.23 15.08 18.45
N ASP A 154 -4.87 16.10 17.86
CA ASP A 154 -6.34 16.25 17.79
C ASP A 154 -6.77 16.74 16.39
N PRO A 155 -6.60 15.90 15.34
CA PRO A 155 -6.94 16.28 13.98
C PRO A 155 -8.44 16.49 13.81
N GLN A 156 -8.82 17.58 13.15
CA GLN A 156 -10.23 17.94 12.94
C GLN A 156 -10.75 17.44 11.58
N PRO A 157 -12.03 17.05 11.46
CA PRO A 157 -12.62 16.69 10.18
C PRO A 157 -12.80 17.93 9.28
N LEU A 158 -12.07 17.99 8.17
CA LEU A 158 -12.06 19.17 7.27
C LEU A 158 -13.15 19.14 6.18
N GLY A 159 -13.67 17.96 5.84
CA GLY A 159 -14.58 17.77 4.70
C GLY A 159 -16.05 18.13 4.94
N GLY A 160 -16.45 18.35 6.20
CA GLY A 160 -17.86 18.45 6.58
C GLY A 160 -18.68 17.18 6.26
N PRO A 161 -20.01 17.21 6.46
CA PRO A 161 -20.87 16.07 6.13
C PRO A 161 -20.89 15.82 4.61
N GLY A 162 -20.53 14.60 4.20
CA GLY A 162 -20.68 14.16 2.81
C GLY A 162 -22.16 13.97 2.45
N THR A 163 -22.55 14.38 1.25
CA THR A 163 -23.89 14.15 0.72
C THR A 163 -23.78 13.57 -0.68
N ALA A 164 -24.43 12.44 -0.92
CA ALA A 164 -24.57 11.89 -2.27
C ALA A 164 -25.76 12.56 -2.98
N PRO A 165 -25.68 12.77 -4.30
CA PRO A 165 -26.85 13.23 -5.05
C PRO A 165 -27.94 12.15 -5.04
N LYS A 166 -29.19 12.58 -5.18
CA LYS A 166 -30.32 11.67 -5.40
C LYS A 166 -30.02 10.70 -6.56
N PRO A 167 -30.21 9.38 -6.38
CA PRO A 167 -29.99 8.41 -7.45
C PRO A 167 -31.03 8.58 -8.56
N ASP A 168 -30.65 8.16 -9.77
CA ASP A 168 -31.59 8.06 -10.89
C ASP A 168 -32.77 7.16 -10.48
N PRO A 169 -34.03 7.64 -10.55
CA PRO A 169 -35.20 6.82 -10.25
C PRO A 169 -35.29 5.52 -11.04
N ALA A 170 -34.74 5.46 -12.26
CA ALA A 170 -34.70 4.25 -13.09
C ALA A 170 -33.80 3.14 -12.51
N LEU A 171 -32.88 3.50 -11.60
CA LEU A 171 -32.06 2.55 -10.87
C LEU A 171 -32.75 2.02 -9.60
N TYR A 172 -33.95 2.52 -9.28
CA TYR A 172 -34.76 2.11 -8.13
C TYR A 172 -33.99 2.09 -6.80
N GLY A 173 -32.99 2.97 -6.68
CA GLY A 173 -32.16 3.09 -5.49
C GLY A 173 -32.98 3.61 -4.30
N THR A 174 -32.80 3.01 -3.13
CA THR A 174 -33.36 3.55 -1.88
C THR A 174 -32.61 4.83 -1.50
N TYR A 175 -33.34 5.93 -1.28
CA TYR A 175 -32.76 7.23 -0.96
C TYR A 175 -33.56 7.96 0.12
N SER A 176 -32.88 8.69 1.00
CA SER A 176 -33.51 9.54 2.02
C SER A 176 -33.65 10.99 1.52
N PRO A 177 -34.88 11.53 1.37
CA PRO A 177 -35.10 12.92 0.95
C PRO A 177 -34.46 13.97 1.90
N VAL A 178 -34.10 13.58 3.12
CA VAL A 178 -33.49 14.46 4.13
C VAL A 178 -32.00 14.74 3.79
N GLN A 179 -31.32 13.84 3.08
CA GLN A 179 -29.91 14.02 2.67
C GLN A 179 -29.76 15.16 1.63
N ASP A 180 -30.74 15.35 0.74
CA ASP A 180 -30.74 16.42 -0.27
C ASP A 180 -30.80 17.81 0.35
N ALA A 181 -31.61 17.99 1.40
CA ALA A 181 -31.85 19.29 2.03
C ALA A 181 -30.57 19.85 2.69
N VAL A 182 -29.74 18.99 3.29
CA VAL A 182 -28.51 19.41 3.98
C VAL A 182 -27.39 19.78 2.99
N GLY A 183 -27.25 19.02 1.90
CA GLY A 183 -26.25 19.30 0.84
C GLY A 183 -26.55 20.58 0.06
N THR A 184 -27.83 20.80 -0.28
CA THR A 184 -28.25 21.95 -1.09
C THR A 184 -28.14 23.28 -0.33
N VAL A 185 -28.42 23.29 0.98
CA VAL A 185 -28.33 24.50 1.82
C VAL A 185 -26.85 24.90 2.04
N LYS A 186 -25.96 23.93 2.28
CA LYS A 186 -24.51 24.20 2.43
C LYS A 186 -23.83 24.62 1.13
N GLY A 187 -24.20 24.02 -0.01
CA GLY A 187 -23.69 24.43 -1.33
C GLY A 187 -24.03 25.88 -1.68
N LYS A 188 -25.27 26.30 -1.39
CA LYS A 188 -25.69 27.70 -1.53
C LYS A 188 -24.92 28.64 -0.59
N ALA A 189 -24.71 28.26 0.68
CA ALA A 189 -23.95 29.08 1.62
C ALA A 189 -22.47 29.27 1.22
N LYS A 190 -21.80 28.22 0.70
CA LYS A 190 -20.40 28.29 0.25
C LYS A 190 -20.22 29.17 -0.99
N SER A 191 -21.13 29.10 -1.96
CA SER A 191 -21.12 29.96 -3.16
C SER A 191 -21.36 31.45 -2.83
N VAL A 192 -22.19 31.75 -1.83
CA VAL A 192 -22.43 33.12 -1.36
C VAL A 192 -21.21 33.68 -0.63
N LYS A 193 -20.54 32.86 0.19
CA LYS A 193 -19.30 33.25 0.89
C LYS A 193 -18.15 33.55 -0.10
N ASN A 194 -17.98 32.71 -1.12
CA ASN A 194 -16.94 32.91 -2.15
C ASN A 194 -17.21 34.14 -3.04
N LYS A 195 -18.48 34.46 -3.33
CA LYS A 195 -18.82 35.72 -4.03
C LYS A 195 -18.61 36.97 -3.16
N ALA A 196 -18.73 36.84 -1.85
CA ALA A 196 -18.49 37.96 -0.92
C ALA A 196 -17.00 38.27 -0.75
N SER A 197 -16.15 37.24 -0.63
CA SER A 197 -14.68 37.40 -0.53
C SER A 197 -14.03 37.88 -1.83
N ALA A 198 -14.59 37.53 -2.99
CA ALA A 198 -14.12 38.05 -4.29
C ALA A 198 -14.43 39.55 -4.50
N LYS A 199 -15.47 40.08 -3.83
CA LYS A 199 -15.82 41.53 -3.92
C LYS A 199 -15.01 42.42 -2.98
N THR A 200 -14.38 41.87 -1.95
CA THR A 200 -13.57 42.64 -0.98
C THR A 200 -12.12 42.82 -1.38
N ASN A 201 -11.64 42.07 -2.39
CA ASN A 201 -10.26 42.14 -2.90
C ASN A 201 -10.17 42.86 -4.27
N GLY A 202 -10.94 43.95 -4.45
CA GLY A 202 -10.73 44.88 -5.56
C GLY A 202 -9.38 45.60 -5.43
N PRO A 203 -8.72 45.96 -6.54
CA PRO A 203 -7.32 46.36 -6.55
C PRO A 203 -7.09 47.60 -5.69
N LYS A 204 -6.15 47.50 -4.72
CA LYS A 204 -5.58 48.68 -4.07
C LYS A 204 -4.68 49.36 -5.11
N SER A 205 -5.01 50.61 -5.41
CA SER A 205 -4.22 51.55 -6.23
C SER A 205 -2.81 51.72 -5.70
#